data_AF-A0A7Y5WFF6-F1
#
_entry.id   AF-A0A7Y5WFF6-F1
#
_cell.length_a   1.000
_cell.length_b   1.000
_cell.length_c   1.000
_cell.angle_alpha   90.00
_cell.angle_beta   90.00
_cell.angle_gamma   90.00
#
_symmetry.space_group_name_H-M   'P 1'
#
loop_
_entity.id
_entity.type
_entity.pdbx_description
1 polymer ?
#
loop_
_entity_poly.entity_id
_entity_poly.type
_entity_poly.pdbx_seq_one_letter_code
_entity_poly.pdbx_strand_id
1 'polypeptide(L)' 'MSEHARAVPFHCPYCGDENLRPSEEGHGSWECHSCLRAFSLKMLGLLPHPSSHQEAPR' A
#
# COMPACT_ATOMS: atom_id res chain seq x y z
N MET A 1 -11.63 22.04 -5.77
CA MET A 1 -12.35 20.76 -5.90
C MET A 1 -11.47 19.73 -5.21
N SER A 2 -11.95 19.12 -4.12
CA SER A 2 -11.11 18.30 -3.25
C SER A 2 -10.73 16.98 -3.93
N GLU A 3 -9.55 16.96 -4.54
CA GLU A 3 -8.90 15.75 -5.01
C GLU A 3 -8.44 14.97 -3.78
N HIS A 4 -9.24 14.00 -3.35
CA HIS A 4 -8.76 12.95 -2.44
C HIS A 4 -7.65 12.21 -3.17
N ALA A 5 -6.40 12.65 -2.99
CA ALA A 5 -5.23 12.00 -3.56
C ALA A 5 -5.29 10.52 -3.17
N ARG A 6 -5.56 9.63 -4.15
CA ARG A 6 -5.49 8.19 -3.93
C ARG A 6 -4.01 7.87 -3.73
N ALA A 7 -3.69 7.07 -2.72
CA ALA A 7 -2.35 6.55 -2.58
C ALA A 7 -2.02 5.72 -3.84
N VAL A 8 -1.04 6.20 -4.61
CA VAL A 8 -0.50 5.50 -5.76
C VAL A 8 0.78 4.81 -5.30
N PRO A 9 0.90 3.48 -5.42
CA PRO A 9 2.17 2.81 -5.25
C PRO A 9 3.14 3.26 -6.34
N PHE A 10 4.38 3.57 -5.97
CA PHE A 10 5.42 3.90 -6.95
C PHE A 10 6.08 2.64 -7.54
N HIS A 11 6.18 1.56 -6.75
CA HIS A 11 6.84 0.32 -7.16
C HIS A 11 5.96 -0.91 -6.93
N CYS A 12 6.02 -1.86 -7.85
CA CYS A 12 5.39 -3.16 -7.69
C CYS A 12 6.03 -3.86 -6.49
N PRO A 13 5.25 -4.29 -5.47
CA PRO A 13 5.80 -4.96 -4.28
C PRO A 13 6.45 -6.30 -4.60
N TYR A 14 6.30 -6.80 -5.83
CA TYR A 14 6.81 -8.08 -6.23
C TYR A 14 7.93 -8.09 -7.27
N CYS A 15 8.10 -7.05 -8.10
CA CYS A 15 9.21 -6.97 -9.06
C CYS A 15 9.98 -5.64 -9.03
N GLY A 16 9.52 -4.66 -8.25
CA GLY A 16 10.17 -3.34 -8.14
C GLY A 16 9.92 -2.39 -9.31
N ASP A 17 9.27 -2.85 -10.39
CA ASP A 17 8.95 -2.02 -11.56
C ASP A 17 7.84 -0.99 -11.25
N GLU A 18 7.84 0.12 -11.98
CA GLU A 18 6.93 1.26 -11.81
C GLU A 18 5.75 1.24 -12.80
N ASN A 19 5.69 0.26 -13.70
CA ASN A 19 4.60 0.09 -14.68
C ASN A 19 3.32 -0.45 -14.02
N LEU A 20 2.74 0.37 -13.13
CA LEU A 20 1.54 0.09 -12.35
C LEU A 20 0.33 0.82 -12.91
N ARG A 21 -0.80 0.13 -12.99
CA ARG A 21 -2.10 0.67 -13.43
C ARG A 21 -3.18 0.35 -12.40
N PRO A 22 -4.16 1.23 -12.18
CA PRO A 22 -5.33 0.89 -11.39
C PRO A 22 -6.08 -0.25 -12.08
N SER A 23 -6.53 -1.23 -11.30
CA SER A 23 -7.36 -2.34 -11.79
C SER A 23 -8.84 -2.02 -11.59
N GLU A 24 -9.68 -2.50 -12.52
CA GLU A 24 -11.13 -2.37 -12.49
C GLU A 24 -11.79 -3.24 -11.40
N GLU A 25 -11.04 -4.14 -10.74
CA GLU A 25 -11.56 -5.02 -9.67
C GLU A 25 -12.03 -4.24 -8.42
N GLY A 26 -11.62 -2.97 -8.25
CA GLY A 26 -12.18 -2.12 -7.21
C GLY A 26 -11.24 -1.05 -6.67
N HIS A 27 -11.70 -0.35 -5.64
CA HIS A 27 -10.95 0.73 -5.00
C HIS A 27 -9.65 0.22 -4.38
N GLY A 28 -8.53 0.84 -4.80
CA GLY A 28 -7.21 0.47 -4.29
C GLY A 28 -6.62 -0.78 -4.95
N SER A 29 -7.26 -1.33 -5.98
CA SER A 29 -6.72 -2.43 -6.79
C SER A 29 -5.75 -1.91 -7.86
N TRP A 30 -4.66 -2.64 -8.06
CA TRP A 30 -3.56 -2.31 -8.95
C TRP A 30 -3.06 -3.54 -9.69
N GLU A 31 -2.57 -3.35 -10.90
CA GLU A 31 -1.90 -4.36 -11.70
C GLU A 31 -0.53 -3.85 -12.16
N CYS A 32 0.46 -4.75 -12.17
CA CYS A 32 1.78 -4.49 -12.73
C CYS A 32 1.88 -5.09 -14.13
N HIS A 33 2.08 -4.26 -15.15
CA HIS A 33 2.18 -4.71 -16.54
C HIS A 33 3.53 -5.37 -16.87
N SER A 34 4.56 -5.17 -16.05
CA SER A 34 5.87 -5.80 -16.26
C SER A 34 5.93 -7.26 -15.78
N CYS A 35 5.15 -7.62 -14.74
CA CYS A 35 5.12 -9.00 -14.22
C CYS A 35 3.72 -9.62 -14.13
N LEU A 36 2.70 -8.93 -14.67
CA LEU A 36 1.32 -9.38 -14.82
C LEU A 36 0.63 -9.80 -13.52
N ARG A 37 1.00 -9.18 -12.39
CA ARG A 37 0.39 -9.44 -11.07
C ARG A 37 -0.55 -8.33 -10.66
N ALA A 38 -1.72 -8.73 -10.15
CA ALA A 38 -2.69 -7.84 -9.52
C ALA A 38 -2.58 -7.91 -7.99
N PHE A 39 -2.83 -6.79 -7.31
CA PHE A 39 -2.82 -6.65 -5.85
C PHE A 39 -3.71 -5.48 -5.41
N SER A 40 -4.04 -5.41 -4.13
CA SER A 40 -4.79 -4.29 -3.56
C SER A 40 -4.06 -3.62 -2.40
N LEU A 41 -4.25 -2.32 -2.25
CA LEU A 41 -3.75 -1.51 -1.15
C LEU A 41 -4.90 -1.01 -0.29
N LYS A 42 -4.71 -1.06 1.02
CA LYS A 42 -5.68 -0.59 2.01
C LYS A 42 -4.99 0.27 3.06
N MET A 43 -5.51 1.47 3.30
CA MET A 43 -5.14 2.25 4.47
C MET A 43 -5.75 1.60 5.72
N LEU A 44 -4.89 1.13 6.63
CA LEU A 44 -5.32 0.48 7.88
C LEU A 44 -5.58 1.50 9.01
N GLY A 45 -5.10 2.74 8.85
CA GLY A 45 -5.14 3.78 9.88
C GLY A 45 -3.73 4.17 10.33
N LEU A 46 -3.65 4.97 11.39
CA LEU A 46 -2.39 5.32 12.05
C LEU A 46 -2.12 4.28 13.15
N LEU A 47 -0.98 3.59 13.06
CA LEU A 47 -0.55 2.68 14.13
C LEU A 47 -0.07 3.51 15.34
N PRO A 48 -0.29 3.03 16.59
CA PRO A 48 0.33 3.64 17.74
C PRO A 48 1.85 3.57 17.60
N HIS A 49 2.55 4.64 17.99
CA HIS A 49 4.00 4.55 18.12
C HIS A 49 4.30 3.45 19.15
N PRO A 50 5.19 2.49 18.86
CA PRO A 50 5.68 1.61 19.90
C PRO A 50 6.41 2.50 20.91
N SER A 51 5.73 2.86 21.99
CA SER A 51 6.33 3.59 23.10
C SER A 51 7.31 2.64 23.77
N SER A 52 8.57 3.06 23.93
CA SER A 52 9.63 2.31 24.60
C SER A 52 9.33 2.13 26.09
N HIS A 53 8.36 1.29 26.43
CA HIS A 53 8.16 0.79 27.79
C HIS A 53 7.83 -0.69 27.70
N GLN A 54 8.89 -1.48 27.47
CA GLN A 54 8.93 -2.85 27.95
C GLN A 54 9.95 -2.90 29.08
N GLU A 55 9.55 -2.41 30.25
CA GLU A 55 10.15 -2.91 31.48
C GLU A 55 9.35 -4.17 31.84
N ALA A 56 9.92 -5.33 31.53
CA ALA A 56 9.37 -6.60 31.97
C ALA A 56 9.47 -6.68 33.50
N PRO A 57 8.40 -7.06 34.23
CA PRO A 57 8.53 -7.31 35.66
C PRO A 57 9.49 -8.48 35.89
N ARG A 58 10.46 -8.28 36.80
CA ARG A 58 11.37 -9.32 37.30
C ARG A 58 10.64 -10.30 38.20
#